data_AF-A0A1I6DDY6-F1
#
_entry.id   AF-A0A1I6DDY6-F1
#
_cell.length_a   1.000
_cell.length_b   1.000
_cell.length_c   1.000
_cell.angle_alpha   90.00
_cell.angle_beta   90.00
_cell.angle_gamma   90.00
#
_symmetry.space_group_name_H-M   'P 1'
#
loop_
_entity.id
_entity.type
_entity.pdbx_description
1 polymer ?
#
loop_
_entity_poly.entity_id
_entity_poly.type
_entity_poly.pdbx_seq_one_letter_code
_entity_poly.pdbx_strand_id
1 'polypeptide(L)' 'MLRSALARLKPEEREVLGLVAWEDLTVAEAGRVLDIPAGTARRLLHQARKTLRETPEVAALLRVPTT' A
#
# COMPACT_ATOMS: atom_id res chain seq x y z
N MET A 1 14.38 1.04 -6.21
CA MET A 1 13.28 2.03 -6.20
C MET A 1 12.03 1.48 -5.53
N LEU A 2 11.34 0.48 -6.07
CA LEU A 2 10.09 -0.03 -5.49
C LEU A 2 10.24 -0.58 -4.06
N ARG A 3 11.22 -1.46 -3.80
CA ARG A 3 11.48 -1.98 -2.44
C ARG A 3 11.72 -0.85 -1.43
N SER A 4 12.45 0.19 -1.83
CA SER A 4 12.73 1.36 -1.00
C SER A 4 11.47 2.19 -0.73
N ALA A 5 10.58 2.35 -1.72
CA ALA A 5 9.28 3.00 -1.53
C ALA A 5 8.39 2.22 -0.55
N LEU A 6 8.28 0.90 -0.73
CA LEU A 6 7.49 0.04 0.16
C LEU A 6 8.08 -0.05 1.58
N ALA A 7 9.39 0.11 1.73
CA ALA A 7 10.07 0.16 3.02
C ALA A 7 9.69 1.40 3.85
N ARG A 8 9.18 2.46 3.22
CA ARG A 8 8.69 3.67 3.94
C ARG A 8 7.28 3.50 4.52
N LEU A 9 6.56 2.46 4.12
CA LEU A 9 5.27 2.11 4.72
C LEU A 9 5.49 1.45 6.07
N LYS A 10 4.59 1.74 7.02
CA LYS A 10 4.48 0.93 8.23
C LYS A 10 4.10 -0.52 7.88
N PRO A 11 4.47 -1.51 8.72
CA PRO A 11 4.14 -2.91 8.45
C PRO A 11 2.66 -3.13 8.11
N GLU A 12 1.76 -2.55 8.89
CA GLU A 12 0.31 -2.74 8.76
C GLU A 12 -0.24 -2.04 7.51
N GLU A 13 0.34 -0.91 7.12
CA GLU A 13 0.03 -0.21 5.87
C GLU A 13 0.44 -1.06 4.65
N ARG A 14 1.60 -1.70 4.72
CA ARG A 14 2.13 -2.56 3.66
C ARG A 14 1.31 -3.83 3.50
N GLU A 15 0.89 -4.45 4.60
CA GLU A 15 0.05 -5.65 4.58
C GLU A 15 -1.31 -5.39 3.95
N VAL A 16 -2.02 -4.34 4.38
CA VAL A 16 -3.31 -3.97 3.78
C VAL A 16 -3.16 -3.64 2.30
N LEU A 17 -2.10 -2.90 1.92
CA LEU A 17 -1.82 -2.59 0.52
C LEU A 17 -1.55 -3.87 -0.29
N GLY A 18 -0.78 -4.81 0.29
CA GLY A 18 -0.46 -6.13 -0.24
C GLY A 18 -1.73 -6.88 -0.67
N LEU A 19 -2.60 -7.11 0.31
CA LEU A 19 -3.84 -7.84 0.14
C LEU A 19 -4.77 -7.20 -0.90
N VAL A 20 -4.86 -5.87 -0.93
CA VAL A 20 -5.76 -5.19 -1.88
C VAL A 20 -5.18 -5.11 -3.28
N ALA A 21 -3.87 -4.92 -3.45
CA ALA A 21 -3.26 -4.63 -4.74
C ALA A 21 -2.70 -5.87 -5.47
N TRP A 22 -2.37 -6.94 -4.74
CA TRP A 22 -1.82 -8.18 -5.33
C TRP A 22 -2.76 -9.38 -5.20
N GLU A 23 -3.61 -9.42 -4.17
CA GLU A 23 -4.54 -10.53 -3.94
C GLU A 23 -6.00 -10.16 -4.29
N ASP A 24 -6.22 -8.98 -4.89
CA ASP A 24 -7.53 -8.45 -5.31
C ASP A 24 -8.63 -8.45 -4.22
N LEU A 25 -8.23 -8.45 -2.94
CA LEU A 25 -9.16 -8.38 -1.82
C LEU A 25 -9.78 -6.99 -1.71
N THR A 26 -11.06 -6.93 -1.33
CA THR A 26 -11.66 -5.68 -0.88
C THR A 26 -11.02 -5.24 0.45
N VAL A 27 -11.11 -3.94 0.77
CA VAL A 27 -10.63 -3.40 2.05
C VAL A 27 -11.27 -4.11 3.26
N ALA A 28 -12.53 -4.52 3.13
CA ALA A 28 -13.24 -5.24 4.18
C ALA A 28 -12.73 -6.68 4.32
N GLU A 29 -12.37 -7.35 3.23
CA GLU A 29 -11.73 -8.68 3.26
C GLU A 29 -10.33 -8.61 3.83
N ALA A 30 -9.52 -7.63 3.43
CA ALA A 30 -8.21 -7.40 4.02
C ALA A 30 -8.30 -7.18 5.54
N GLY A 31 -9.30 -6.42 6.01
CA GLY A 31 -9.57 -6.26 7.44
C GLY A 31 -9.89 -7.58 8.15
N ARG A 32 -10.68 -8.46 7.51
CA ARG A 32 -10.96 -9.81 8.05
C ARG A 32 -9.71 -10.69 8.11
N VAL A 33 -8.86 -10.66 7.09
CA VAL A 33 -7.61 -11.45 7.04
C VAL A 33 -6.63 -11.00 8.13
N LEU A 34 -6.55 -9.69 8.39
CA LEU A 34 -5.63 -9.10 9.37
C LEU A 34 -6.23 -8.99 10.79
N ASP A 35 -7.45 -9.49 10.99
CA ASP A 35 -8.19 -9.39 12.26
C ASP A 35 -8.32 -7.95 12.80
N ILE A 36 -8.67 -7.02 11.91
CA ILE A 36 -8.89 -5.60 12.25
C ILE A 36 -10.23 -5.08 11.69
N PRO A 37 -10.83 -4.05 12.31
CA PRO A 37 -12.03 -3.43 11.77
C PRO A 37 -11.81 -2.90 10.34
N ALA A 38 -12.82 -3.06 9.47
CA ALA A 38 -12.76 -2.56 8.08
C ALA A 38 -12.48 -1.04 8.00
N GLY A 39 -12.91 -0.27 9.00
CA GLY A 39 -12.57 1.15 9.14
C GLY A 39 -11.07 1.40 9.33
N THR A 40 -10.41 0.57 10.15
CA THR A 40 -8.96 0.59 10.37
C THR A 40 -8.22 0.20 9.09
N ALA A 41 -8.63 -0.89 8.43
CA ALA A 41 -8.06 -1.30 7.15
C ALA A 41 -8.16 -0.17 6.09
N ARG A 42 -9.31 0.50 6.00
CA ARG A 42 -9.48 1.66 5.10
C ARG A 42 -8.52 2.80 5.43
N ARG A 43 -8.36 3.15 6.70
CA ARG A 43 -7.41 4.17 7.14
C ARG A 43 -5.98 3.78 6.76
N LEU A 44 -5.57 2.54 7.03
CA LEU A 44 -4.24 2.03 6.70
C LEU A 44 -3.98 2.08 5.19
N LEU A 45 -4.91 1.61 4.36
CA LEU A 45 -4.77 1.70 2.90
C LEU A 45 -4.64 3.15 2.42
N HIS A 46 -5.41 4.06 3.01
CA HIS A 46 -5.32 5.48 2.68
C HIS A 46 -3.95 6.05 3.04
N GLN A 47 -3.42 5.74 4.23
CA GLN A 47 -2.08 6.18 4.64
C GLN A 47 -1.01 5.57 3.72
N ALA A 48 -1.10 4.28 3.39
CA ALA A 48 -0.17 3.62 2.47
C ALA A 48 -0.10 4.37 1.12
N ARG A 49 -1.27 4.67 0.52
CA ARG A 49 -1.36 5.40 -0.76
C ARG A 49 -0.85 6.83 -0.65
N LYS A 50 -1.09 7.50 0.48
CA LYS A 50 -0.59 8.85 0.73
C LYS A 50 0.93 8.85 0.82
N THR A 51 1.50 7.99 1.67
CA THR A 51 2.95 7.85 1.83
C THR A 51 3.61 7.55 0.49
N LEU A 52 3.13 6.55 -0.27
CA LEU A 52 3.72 6.24 -1.58
C LEU A 52 3.69 7.43 -2.56
N ARG A 53 2.61 8.21 -2.57
CA ARG A 53 2.49 9.40 -3.43
C ARG A 53 3.50 10.49 -3.07
N GLU A 54 3.84 10.62 -1.80
CA GLU A 54 4.78 11.61 -1.28
C GLU A 54 6.24 11.14 -1.42
N THR A 55 6.48 9.89 -1.85
CA THR A 55 7.84 9.34 -1.95
C THR A 55 8.48 9.55 -3.33
N PRO A 56 9.71 10.10 -3.39
CA PRO A 56 10.40 10.36 -4.65
C PRO A 56 10.72 9.07 -5.42
N GLU A 57 10.88 7.94 -4.72
CA GLU A 57 11.14 6.64 -5.34
C GLU A 57 9.99 6.18 -6.24
N VAL A 58 8.74 6.49 -5.89
CA VAL A 58 7.57 6.18 -6.73
C VAL A 58 7.50 7.11 -7.93
N ALA A 59 7.77 8.41 -7.74
CA ALA A 59 7.85 9.36 -8.85
C ALA A 59 8.95 8.97 -9.86
N ALA A 60 10.07 8.44 -9.38
CA ALA A 60 11.15 7.94 -10.22
C ALA A 60 10.72 6.70 -11.05
N LEU A 61 9.89 5.81 -10.50
CA LEU A 61 9.36 4.64 -11.24
C LEU A 61 8.47 5.06 -12.41
N LEU A 62 7.65 6.10 -12.24
CA LEU A 62 6.76 6.61 -13.29
C LEU A 62 7.50 7.33 -14.41
N ARG A 63 8.77 7.70 -14.19
CA ARG A 63 9.63 8.39 -15.15
C ARG A 63 10.52 7.43 -15.95
N VAL A 64 10.52 6.13 -15.64
CA VAL A 64 11.29 5.15 -16.40
C VAL A 64 10.66 5.03 -17.78
N PRO A 65 11.38 5.32 -18.89
CA PRO A 65 10.84 5.08 -20.22
C PRO A 65 10.60 3.58 -20.37
N THR A 66 9.35 3.20 -20.56
CA THR A 66 8.96 1.85 -20.97
C THR A 66 9.59 1.63 -22.34
N THR A 67 10.70 0.90 -22.36
CA THR A 67 11.38 0.49 -23.60
C THR A 67 10.50 -0.52 -24.33
#